data_AF-A0A497CFI6-F1
#
_entry.id   AF-A0A497CFI6-F1
#
_cell.length_a   1.000
_cell.length_b   1.000
_cell.length_c   1.000
_cell.angle_alpha   90.00
_cell.angle_beta   90.00
_cell.angle_gamma   90.00
#
_symmetry.space_group_name_H-M   'P 1'
#
loop_
_entity.id
_entity.type
_entity.pdbx_description
1 polymer ?
#
loop_
_entity_poly.entity_id
_entity_poly.type
_entity_poly.pdbx_seq_one_letter_code
_entity_poly.pdbx_strand_id
1 'polypeptide(L)'
;SPPCPTHSRARYWGFGANGKNPIYPDMKLYQEIIFLQHHFKGKYVVENVKPYYTPMFNPIERDRHLYWTNFKLPNNVNARHFGGLCQTKNEVNKLSEFHDYNFRKYKGSQVLNKIARNLVDYEVGKTIFETALGIIRKSNVKQTELF
;
A
#
# COMPACT_ATOMS: atom_id res chain seq x y z
N SER A 1 -2.85 -4.25 -6.46
CA SER A 1 -1.48 -4.14 -5.95
C SER A 1 -0.69 -5.39 -6.30
N PRO A 2 -0.04 -5.42 -7.48
CA PRO A 2 0.81 -6.55 -7.86
C PRO A 2 1.97 -6.72 -6.86
N PRO A 3 2.47 -7.96 -6.66
CA PRO A 3 3.55 -8.22 -5.72
C PRO A 3 4.80 -7.40 -6.07
N CYS A 4 5.39 -6.73 -5.07
CA CYS A 4 6.51 -5.79 -5.26
C CYS A 4 7.90 -6.21 -4.76
N PRO A 5 8.20 -7.51 -4.50
CA PRO A 5 9.41 -7.88 -3.77
C PRO A 5 10.70 -7.51 -4.51
N THR A 6 10.65 -7.28 -5.82
CA THR A 6 11.80 -6.87 -6.64
C THR A 6 12.03 -5.36 -6.66
N HIS A 7 11.03 -4.56 -6.29
CA HIS A 7 11.05 -3.09 -6.36
C HIS A 7 11.40 -2.40 -5.04
N SER A 8 11.28 -3.12 -3.92
CA SER A 8 11.41 -2.56 -2.57
C SER A 8 12.83 -2.06 -2.23
N ARG A 9 12.90 -0.90 -1.55
CA ARG A 9 14.15 -0.36 -0.95
C ARG A 9 14.81 -1.32 0.03
N ALA A 10 14.03 -2.09 0.78
CA ALA A 10 14.57 -3.07 1.73
C ALA A 10 15.35 -4.18 1.02
N ARG A 11 14.94 -4.57 -0.19
CA ARG A 11 15.70 -5.52 -1.00
C ARG A 11 16.97 -4.89 -1.55
N TYR A 12 16.86 -3.68 -2.07
CA TYR A 12 18.01 -2.92 -2.57
C TYR A 12 19.10 -2.77 -1.50
N TRP A 13 18.75 -2.43 -0.26
CA TRP A 13 19.72 -2.36 0.85
C TRP A 13 20.27 -3.73 1.30
N GLY A 14 19.56 -4.82 1.01
CA GLY A 14 20.04 -6.17 1.29
C GLY A 14 21.18 -6.62 0.36
N PHE A 15 21.42 -5.91 -0.75
CA PHE A 15 22.59 -6.09 -1.60
C PHE A 15 23.85 -5.61 -0.86
N GLY A 16 24.92 -6.39 -0.92
CA GLY A 16 26.19 -6.10 -0.24
C GLY A 16 26.24 -6.50 1.25
N ALA A 17 25.18 -6.23 2.03
CA ALA A 17 25.19 -6.51 3.47
C ALA A 17 24.85 -7.97 3.85
N ASN A 18 23.99 -8.64 3.05
CA ASN A 18 23.50 -10.00 3.35
C ASN A 18 23.82 -11.02 2.23
N GLY A 19 24.79 -10.71 1.36
CA GLY A 19 25.20 -11.59 0.25
C GLY A 19 24.13 -11.81 -0.83
N LYS A 20 23.06 -11.00 -0.88
CA LYS A 20 22.04 -11.11 -1.93
C LYS A 20 22.52 -10.47 -3.23
N ASN A 21 22.38 -11.21 -4.33
CA ASN A 21 22.70 -10.72 -5.67
C ASN A 21 21.65 -9.72 -6.18
N PRO A 22 22.06 -8.75 -7.03
CA PRO A 22 21.13 -7.86 -7.70
C PRO A 22 20.22 -8.68 -8.61
N ILE A 23 18.98 -8.23 -8.75
CA ILE A 23 18.01 -8.87 -9.64
C ILE A 23 17.29 -7.80 -10.45
N TYR A 24 16.77 -8.19 -11.61
CA TYR A 24 15.96 -7.30 -12.41
C TYR A 24 14.65 -6.94 -11.69
N PRO A 25 14.23 -5.66 -11.71
CA PRO A 25 12.89 -5.26 -11.32
C PRO A 25 11.84 -6.07 -12.10
N ASP A 26 10.78 -6.49 -11.42
CA ASP A 26 9.70 -7.23 -12.08
C ASP A 26 8.81 -6.25 -12.85
N MET A 27 8.93 -6.24 -14.17
CA MET A 27 8.22 -5.29 -15.02
C MET A 27 6.72 -5.55 -15.11
N LYS A 28 6.18 -6.61 -14.49
CA LYS A 28 4.73 -6.87 -14.43
C LYS A 28 3.91 -5.71 -13.88
N LEU A 29 4.45 -4.97 -12.90
CA LEU A 29 3.83 -3.75 -12.40
C LEU A 29 3.55 -2.75 -13.53
N TYR A 30 4.57 -2.48 -14.34
CA TYR A 30 4.47 -1.51 -15.43
C TYR A 30 3.68 -2.06 -16.61
N GLN A 31 3.76 -3.36 -16.89
CA GLN A 31 2.91 -4.01 -17.87
C GLN A 31 1.42 -3.85 -17.53
N GLU A 32 1.04 -4.04 -16.26
CA GLU A 32 -0.34 -3.84 -15.79
C GLU A 32 -0.78 -2.38 -15.94
N ILE A 33 0.07 -1.42 -15.57
CA ILE A 33 -0.23 0.02 -15.71
C ILE A 33 -0.46 0.39 -17.18
N ILE A 34 0.42 -0.05 -18.09
CA ILE A 34 0.29 0.21 -19.53
C ILE A 34 -1.01 -0.41 -20.05
N PHE A 35 -1.31 -1.65 -19.67
CA PHE A 35 -2.52 -2.33 -20.08
C PHE A 35 -3.79 -1.56 -19.64
N LEU A 36 -3.85 -1.15 -18.38
CA LEU A 36 -4.98 -0.40 -17.84
C LEU A 36 -5.12 0.98 -18.51
N GLN A 37 -4.02 1.68 -18.78
CA GLN A 37 -4.03 2.98 -19.46
C GLN A 37 -4.62 2.92 -20.87
N HIS A 38 -4.38 1.83 -21.61
CA HIS A 38 -4.74 1.76 -23.04
C HIS A 38 -6.01 0.94 -23.32
N HIS A 39 -6.32 -0.06 -22.49
CA HIS A 39 -7.38 -1.03 -22.79
C HIS A 39 -8.56 -0.98 -21.82
N PHE A 40 -8.39 -0.47 -20.60
CA PHE A 40 -9.46 -0.45 -19.61
C PHE A 40 -10.23 0.87 -19.62
N LYS A 41 -11.55 0.80 -19.85
CA LYS A 41 -12.43 1.98 -19.95
C LYS A 41 -12.99 2.46 -18.60
N GLY A 42 -12.89 1.64 -17.56
CA GLY A 42 -13.39 1.97 -16.22
C GLY A 42 -12.40 2.76 -15.37
N LYS A 43 -12.79 3.09 -14.13
CA LYS A 43 -11.88 3.69 -13.15
C LYS A 43 -10.93 2.64 -12.59
N TYR A 44 -9.63 2.93 -12.57
CA TYR A 44 -8.63 2.03 -12.00
C TYR A 44 -7.68 2.77 -11.07
N VAL A 45 -7.08 1.99 -10.17
CA VAL A 45 -5.98 2.43 -9.31
C VAL A 45 -5.04 1.24 -9.11
N VAL A 46 -3.77 1.44 -9.42
CA VAL A 46 -2.68 0.51 -9.10
C VAL A 46 -1.90 1.15 -7.97
N GLU A 47 -1.70 0.43 -6.88
CA GLU A 47 -0.94 0.88 -5.72
C GLU A 47 0.34 0.03 -5.59
N ASN A 48 1.43 0.70 -5.20
CA ASN A 48 2.66 0.04 -4.79
C ASN A 48 3.49 0.88 -3.81
N VAL A 49 4.41 0.23 -3.10
CA VAL A 49 5.42 0.93 -2.27
C VAL A 49 6.40 1.74 -3.12
N LYS A 50 7.01 2.78 -2.53
CA LYS A 50 8.04 3.58 -3.19
C LYS A 50 9.27 2.71 -3.57
N PRO A 51 9.62 2.60 -4.86
CA PRO A 51 10.75 1.79 -5.30
C PRO A 51 12.09 2.42 -4.92
N TYR A 52 13.19 1.67 -5.10
CA TYR A 52 14.56 2.17 -4.90
C TYR A 52 15.09 3.05 -6.05
N TYR A 53 14.31 3.20 -7.12
CA TYR A 53 14.62 3.97 -8.33
C TYR A 53 13.50 4.97 -8.61
N THR A 54 13.69 5.86 -9.60
CA THR A 54 12.65 6.82 -10.01
C THR A 54 11.48 6.09 -10.68
N PRO A 55 10.26 6.12 -10.13
CA PRO A 55 9.13 5.38 -10.68
C PRO A 55 8.70 5.91 -12.06
N MET A 56 8.30 5.01 -12.96
CA MET A 56 7.78 5.38 -14.29
C MET A 56 6.32 5.86 -14.23
N PHE A 57 5.90 6.61 -15.26
CA PHE A 57 4.52 7.09 -15.45
C PHE A 57 3.99 8.05 -14.37
N ASN A 58 4.89 8.78 -13.68
CA ASN A 58 4.57 9.87 -12.76
C ASN A 58 3.43 9.56 -11.77
N PRO A 59 3.60 8.56 -10.88
CA PRO A 59 2.57 8.22 -9.91
C PRO A 59 2.29 9.33 -8.91
N ILE A 60 1.11 9.28 -8.32
CA ILE A 60 0.70 10.13 -7.20
C ILE A 60 1.23 9.52 -5.90
N GLU A 61 1.99 10.29 -5.12
CA GLU A 61 2.45 9.88 -3.78
C GLU A 61 1.36 10.21 -2.74
N ARG A 62 0.98 9.21 -1.93
CA ARG A 62 0.16 9.40 -0.72
C ARG A 62 0.75 8.55 0.39
N ASP A 63 1.09 9.20 1.49
CA ASP A 63 1.82 8.58 2.59
C ASP A 63 3.07 7.81 2.07
N ARG A 64 3.21 6.51 2.36
CA ARG A 64 4.38 5.69 1.97
C ARG A 64 4.20 4.94 0.65
N HIS A 65 3.13 5.22 -0.09
CA HIS A 65 2.75 4.50 -1.29
C HIS A 65 2.59 5.41 -2.51
N LEU A 66 2.74 4.79 -3.68
CA LEU A 66 2.58 5.37 -5.01
C LEU A 66 1.35 4.80 -5.68
N TYR A 67 0.63 5.66 -6.39
CA TYR A 67 -0.64 5.32 -7.02
C TYR A 67 -0.65 5.74 -8.49
N TRP A 68 -1.01 4.82 -9.38
CA TRP A 68 -1.30 5.08 -10.79
C TRP A 68 -2.79 4.93 -11.02
N THR A 69 -3.45 5.99 -11.48
CA THR A 69 -4.91 6.03 -11.57
C THR A 69 -5.36 6.98 -12.68
N ASN A 70 -6.59 6.77 -13.17
CA ASN A 70 -7.27 7.65 -14.11
C ASN A 70 -8.34 8.56 -13.46
N PHE A 71 -8.35 8.67 -12.14
CA PHE A 71 -9.22 9.59 -11.41
C PHE A 71 -8.45 10.37 -10.33
N LYS A 72 -9.03 11.45 -9.84
CA LYS A 72 -8.38 12.29 -8.80
C LYS A 72 -8.43 11.57 -7.46
N LEU A 73 -7.27 11.38 -6.83
CA LEU A 73 -7.18 10.89 -5.46
C LEU A 73 -7.27 12.04 -4.45
N PRO A 74 -7.93 11.84 -3.29
CA PRO A 74 -7.94 12.82 -2.22
C PRO A 74 -6.51 13.04 -1.71
N ASN A 75 -6.24 14.23 -1.16
CA ASN A 75 -4.92 14.53 -0.58
C ASN A 75 -4.63 13.67 0.66
N ASN A 76 -5.67 13.39 1.45
CA ASN A 76 -5.59 12.50 2.60
C ASN A 76 -6.34 11.20 2.29
N VAL A 77 -5.65 10.07 2.42
CA VAL A 77 -6.22 8.73 2.23
C VAL A 77 -6.60 8.05 3.56
N ASN A 78 -6.56 8.79 4.67
CA ASN A 78 -6.83 8.31 6.03
C ASN A 78 -5.96 7.10 6.42
N ALA A 79 -4.69 7.10 6.00
CA ALA A 79 -3.76 6.04 6.32
C ALA A 79 -3.53 5.97 7.84
N ARG A 80 -3.77 4.78 8.43
CA ARG A 80 -3.41 4.52 9.82
C ARG A 80 -1.99 3.97 9.88
N HIS A 81 -1.27 4.30 10.94
CA HIS A 81 0.12 3.89 11.14
C HIS A 81 0.24 2.95 12.33
N PHE A 82 0.81 1.77 12.08
CA PHE A 82 1.23 0.87 13.15
C PHE A 82 2.65 1.23 13.63
N GLY A 83 2.77 1.65 14.89
CA GLY A 83 4.06 1.93 15.52
C GLY A 83 4.76 0.64 15.99
N GLY A 84 6.08 0.57 15.84
CA GLY A 84 6.89 -0.55 16.38
C GLY A 84 6.86 -1.83 15.55
N LEU A 85 6.59 -1.73 14.24
CA LEU A 85 6.68 -2.84 13.29
C LEU A 85 8.08 -3.47 13.34
N CYS A 86 8.18 -4.81 13.39
CA CYS A 86 9.42 -5.57 13.64
C CYS A 86 10.13 -5.34 15.00
N GLN A 87 9.63 -4.49 15.91
CA GLN A 87 10.28 -4.20 17.20
C GLN A 87 9.50 -4.72 18.41
N THR A 88 8.28 -5.22 18.20
CA THR A 88 7.33 -5.47 19.28
C THR A 88 7.19 -6.96 19.60
N LYS A 89 7.18 -7.31 20.90
CA LYS A 89 6.77 -8.66 21.36
C LYS A 89 5.29 -8.90 21.05
N ASN A 90 4.93 -10.10 20.60
CA ASN A 90 3.55 -10.47 20.20
C ASN A 90 2.98 -9.63 19.03
N GLU A 91 3.81 -9.33 18.02
CA GLU A 91 3.46 -8.52 16.85
C GLU A 91 2.17 -8.96 16.15
N VAL A 92 1.94 -10.27 15.97
CA VAL A 92 0.73 -10.77 15.30
C VAL A 92 -0.55 -10.36 16.02
N ASN A 93 -0.56 -10.35 17.36
CA ASN A 93 -1.75 -9.97 18.12
C ASN A 93 -2.03 -8.47 17.96
N LYS A 94 -1.00 -7.62 18.07
CA LYS A 94 -1.15 -6.18 17.88
C LYS A 94 -1.54 -5.80 16.45
N LEU A 95 -0.98 -6.50 15.47
CA LEU A 95 -1.39 -6.34 14.07
C LEU A 95 -2.83 -6.84 13.87
N SER A 96 -3.25 -7.89 14.57
CA SER A 96 -4.64 -8.36 14.53
C SER A 96 -5.61 -7.30 15.04
N GLU A 97 -5.27 -6.63 16.14
CA GLU A 97 -6.04 -5.50 16.68
C GLU A 97 -6.06 -4.30 15.70
N PHE A 98 -4.91 -3.92 15.15
CA PHE A 98 -4.80 -2.81 14.21
C PHE A 98 -5.62 -3.02 12.93
N HIS A 99 -5.55 -4.23 12.37
CA HIS A 99 -6.28 -4.59 11.15
C HIS A 99 -7.71 -5.04 11.39
N ASP A 100 -8.16 -5.12 12.65
CA ASP A 100 -9.43 -5.73 13.04
C ASP A 100 -9.64 -7.12 12.41
N TYR A 101 -8.57 -7.92 12.39
CA TYR A 101 -8.55 -9.22 11.73
C TYR A 101 -7.74 -10.25 12.51
N ASN A 102 -8.34 -11.39 12.80
CA ASN A 102 -7.64 -12.50 13.45
C ASN A 102 -6.82 -13.31 12.44
N PHE A 103 -5.52 -13.05 12.36
CA PHE A 103 -4.58 -13.75 11.47
C PHE A 103 -4.46 -15.26 11.74
N ARG A 104 -4.86 -15.76 12.92
CA ARG A 104 -4.85 -17.22 13.20
C ARG A 104 -5.91 -17.98 12.39
N LYS A 105 -6.89 -17.28 11.81
CA LYS A 105 -7.86 -17.86 10.88
C LYS A 105 -7.27 -18.14 9.50
N TYR A 106 -6.05 -17.66 9.21
CA TYR A 106 -5.38 -17.89 7.94
C TYR A 106 -5.04 -19.37 7.75
N LYS A 107 -5.50 -19.96 6.64
CA LYS A 107 -5.33 -21.39 6.32
C LYS A 107 -4.22 -21.68 5.30
N GLY A 108 -3.50 -20.66 4.84
CA GLY A 108 -2.42 -20.85 3.87
C GLY A 108 -1.12 -21.29 4.52
N SER A 109 -0.10 -21.52 3.69
CA SER A 109 1.21 -22.02 4.14
C SER A 109 2.20 -20.91 4.55
N GLN A 110 1.88 -19.64 4.33
CA GLN A 110 2.78 -18.54 4.65
C GLN A 110 2.83 -18.26 6.16
N VAL A 111 4.01 -17.84 6.63
CA VAL A 111 4.24 -17.45 8.02
C VAL A 111 3.33 -16.28 8.40
N LEU A 112 2.61 -16.41 9.52
CA LEU A 112 1.63 -15.41 9.99
C LEU A 112 2.19 -14.00 10.11
N ASN A 113 3.41 -13.84 10.66
CA ASN A 113 4.06 -12.54 10.77
C ASN A 113 4.23 -11.85 9.40
N LYS A 114 4.56 -12.63 8.36
CA LYS A 114 4.77 -12.11 7.01
C LYS A 114 3.46 -11.58 6.43
N ILE A 115 2.37 -12.32 6.62
CA ILE A 115 1.04 -11.92 6.14
C ILE A 115 0.55 -10.69 6.89
N ALA A 116 0.68 -10.71 8.22
CA ALA A 116 0.25 -9.61 9.06
C ALA A 116 0.97 -8.30 8.71
N ARG A 117 2.27 -8.34 8.42
CA ARG A 117 3.04 -7.15 7.99
C ARG A 117 2.73 -6.67 6.57
N ASN A 118 2.27 -7.56 5.70
CA ASN A 118 1.99 -7.25 4.30
C ASN A 118 0.53 -6.84 4.06
N LEU A 119 -0.36 -7.00 5.04
CA LEU A 119 -1.75 -6.59 4.89
C LEU A 119 -1.81 -5.07 4.81
N VAL A 120 -2.37 -4.56 3.71
CA VAL A 120 -2.57 -3.13 3.52
C VAL A 120 -3.74 -2.67 4.41
N ASP A 121 -3.64 -1.46 4.95
CA ASP A 121 -4.70 -0.87 5.78
C ASP A 121 -5.99 -0.69 4.97
N TYR A 122 -7.10 -1.23 5.48
CA TYR A 122 -8.37 -1.24 4.78
C TYR A 122 -9.01 0.16 4.72
N GLU A 123 -8.70 1.07 5.65
CA GLU A 123 -9.23 2.45 5.65
C GLU A 123 -8.75 3.25 4.43
N VAL A 124 -7.51 2.99 3.99
CA VAL A 124 -6.95 3.54 2.75
C VAL A 124 -7.74 3.02 1.54
N GLY A 125 -7.91 1.70 1.47
CA GLY A 125 -8.67 1.05 0.40
C GLY A 125 -10.10 1.56 0.30
N LYS A 126 -10.77 1.70 1.45
CA LYS A 126 -12.13 2.24 1.57
C LYS A 126 -12.22 3.68 1.07
N THR A 127 -11.30 4.54 1.50
CA THR A 127 -11.26 5.95 1.08
C THR A 127 -11.07 6.08 -0.43
N ILE A 128 -10.17 5.28 -1.02
CA ILE A 128 -9.92 5.28 -2.46
C ILE A 128 -11.14 4.73 -3.22
N PHE A 129 -11.77 3.67 -2.72
CA PHE A 129 -12.95 3.08 -3.35
C PHE A 129 -14.14 4.04 -3.35
N GLU A 130 -14.41 4.71 -2.23
CA GLU A 130 -15.45 5.74 -2.13
C GLU A 130 -15.18 6.91 -3.07
N THR A 131 -13.91 7.33 -3.19
CA THR A 131 -13.49 8.34 -4.18
C THR A 131 -13.79 7.87 -5.61
N ALA A 132 -13.48 6.62 -5.94
CA ALA A 132 -13.78 6.05 -7.25
C ALA A 132 -15.30 6.02 -7.51
N LEU A 133 -16.13 5.79 -6.49
CA LEU A 133 -17.59 5.86 -6.58
C LEU A 133 -18.14 7.30 -6.61
N GLY A 134 -17.32 8.32 -6.37
CA GLY A 134 -17.76 9.72 -6.29
C GLY A 134 -18.46 10.07 -4.98
N ILE A 135 -18.30 9.25 -3.94
CA ILE A 135 -18.88 9.50 -2.61
C ILE A 135 -18.00 10.51 -1.88
N ILE A 136 -18.55 11.68 -1.57
CA ILE A 136 -17.88 12.71 -0.77
C ILE A 136 -18.37 12.60 0.67
N ARG A 137 -17.50 12.15 1.58
CA ARG A 137 -17.78 12.20 3.01
C ARG A 137 -17.42 13.56 3.59
N LYS A 138 -18.32 14.11 4.39
CA LYS A 138 -18.06 15.34 5.15
C LYS A 138 -16.91 15.08 6.13
N SER A 139 -15.87 15.92 6.10
CA SER A 139 -14.81 15.83 7.10
C SER A 139 -15.38 16.14 8.49
N ASN A 140 -14.97 15.39 9.51
CA ASN A 140 -15.22 15.76 10.90
C ASN A 140 -14.39 17.02 11.21
N VAL A 141 -14.93 18.18 10.88
CA VAL A 141 -14.40 19.46 11.34
C VAL A 141 -14.79 19.54 12.81
N LYS A 142 -13.85 19.21 13.70
CA LYS A 142 -13.97 19.68 15.08
C LYS A 142 -13.99 21.20 14.98
N GLN A 143 -15.15 21.80 15.21
CA GLN A 143 -15.29 23.25 15.30
C GLN A 143 -14.39 23.70 16.46
N THR A 144 -13.24 24.28 16.14
CA THR A 144 -12.24 24.68 17.15
C THR A 144 -12.63 25.99 17.82
N GLU A 145 -13.39 26.85 17.13
CA GLU A 145 -13.86 28.13 17.66
C GLU A 145 -15.29 28.45 17.17
N LEU A 146 -16.04 29.13 18.03
CA LEU A 146 -17.38 29.66 17.78
C LEU A 146 -17.25 31.17 17.53
N PHE A 147 -16.71 31.57 16.38
CA PHE A 147 -16.78 32.96 15.90
C PHE A 147 -16.87 32.98 14.37
#